data_AF-A0A351V9K8-F1
#
_entry.id   AF-A0A351V9K8-F1
#
_cell.length_a   1.000
_cell.length_b   1.000
_cell.length_c   1.000
_cell.angle_alpha   90.00
_cell.angle_beta   90.00
_cell.angle_gamma   90.00
#
_symmetry.space_group_name_H-M   'P 1'
#
loop_
_entity.id
_entity.type
_entity.pdbx_description
1 polymer ?
#
loop_
_entity_poly.entity_id
_entity_poly.type
_entity_poly.pdbx_seq_one_letter_code
_entity_poly.pdbx_strand_id
1 'polypeptide(L)' 'KRGVPEQNIWISHERKMCCGLGKCGHCKMNDTYVCLDGPVFNYAESKNLID' A
#
# COMPACT_ATOMS: atom_id res chain seq x y z
N LYS A 1 -2.23 -18.96 16.73
CA LYS A 1 -2.02 -18.27 15.44
C LYS A 1 -2.73 -19.09 14.36
N ARG A 2 -3.69 -18.52 13.62
CA ARG A 2 -4.23 -19.16 12.40
C ARG A 2 -3.07 -19.20 11.41
N GLY A 3 -2.59 -20.37 11.01
CA GLY A 3 -1.36 -20.56 10.23
C GLY A 3 -1.42 -20.06 8.79
N VAL A 4 -1.92 -18.86 8.56
CA VAL A 4 -2.02 -18.24 7.24
C VAL A 4 -0.63 -17.69 6.87
N PRO A 5 -0.04 -18.13 5.74
CA PRO A 5 1.20 -17.55 5.23
C PRO A 5 1.01 -16.06 4.95
N GLU A 6 1.99 -15.22 5.29
CA GLU A 6 1.91 -13.76 5.06
C GLU A 6 1.64 -13.41 3.59
N GLN A 7 2.15 -14.22 2.67
CA GLN A 7 1.98 -14.08 1.22
C GLN A 7 0.51 -14.25 0.77
N ASN A 8 -0.33 -14.89 1.59
CA ASN A 8 -1.75 -15.09 1.29
C ASN A 8 -2.63 -14.01 1.92
N ILE A 9 -2.02 -13.01 2.56
CA ILE A 9 -2.72 -11.89 3.18
C ILE A 9 -2.59 -10.69 2.25
N TRP A 10 -3.73 -10.14 1.88
CA TRP A 10 -3.83 -8.93 1.05
C TRP A 10 -4.50 -7.86 1.88
N ILE A 11 -3.93 -6.66 1.87
CA ILE A 11 -4.42 -5.52 2.64
C ILE A 11 -4.67 -4.32 1.75
N SER A 12 -5.71 -3.55 2.07
CA SER A 12 -5.99 -2.27 1.41
C SER A 12 -5.43 -1.11 2.25
N HIS A 13 -4.48 -0.38 1.71
CA HIS A 13 -3.96 0.85 2.29
C HIS A 13 -4.81 2.06 1.90
N GLU A 14 -5.16 2.86 2.89
CA GLU A 14 -5.84 4.14 2.72
C GLU A 14 -4.88 5.29 3.03
N ARG A 15 -4.86 6.31 2.16
CA ARG A 15 -4.06 7.53 2.30
C ARG A 15 -4.86 8.74 1.84
N LYS A 16 -4.44 9.92 2.25
CA LYS A 16 -5.07 11.17 1.83
C LYS A 16 -4.75 11.46 0.37
N MET A 17 -5.59 10.98 -0.53
CA MET A 17 -5.43 11.23 -1.97
C MET A 17 -5.86 12.66 -2.32
N CYS A 18 -5.20 13.25 -3.32
CA CYS A 18 -5.61 14.52 -3.92
C CYS A 18 -5.68 14.41 -5.44
N CYS A 19 -4.59 14.04 -6.12
CA CYS A 19 -4.58 13.96 -7.58
C CYS A 19 -5.01 12.61 -8.17
N GLY A 20 -4.87 11.50 -7.44
CA GLY A 20 -5.17 10.15 -7.94
C GLY A 20 -4.28 9.66 -9.11
N LEU A 21 -3.27 10.42 -9.52
CA LEU A 21 -2.46 10.19 -10.74
C LEU A 21 -0.95 10.17 -10.44
N GLY A 22 -0.55 10.07 -9.17
CA GLY A 22 0.84 10.10 -8.73
C GLY A 22 1.56 11.45 -8.85
N LYS A 23 0.89 12.52 -9.30
CA LYS A 23 1.50 13.84 -9.50
C LYS A 23 1.78 14.62 -8.21
N CYS A 24 0.89 14.51 -7.21
CA CYS A 24 0.95 15.36 -6.01
C CYS A 24 1.69 14.73 -4.83
N GLY A 25 2.02 13.43 -4.87
CA GLY A 25 2.76 12.76 -3.78
C GLY A 25 1.99 12.51 -2.48
N HIS A 26 0.77 13.01 -2.29
CA HIS A 26 0.05 12.83 -1.01
C HIS A 26 -0.29 11.36 -0.70
N CYS A 27 -0.38 10.53 -1.73
CA CYS A 27 -0.67 9.10 -1.61
C CYS A 27 0.62 8.25 -1.50
N LYS A 28 1.80 8.87 -1.38
CA LYS A 28 3.11 8.18 -1.37
C LYS A 28 3.36 7.51 -0.01
N MET A 29 3.90 6.30 -0.01
CA MET A 29 4.42 5.58 1.15
C MET A 29 5.76 4.97 0.74
N ASN A 30 6.84 5.38 1.39
CA ASN A 30 8.20 5.11 0.91
C ASN A 30 8.33 5.46 -0.59
N ASP A 31 8.71 4.56 -1.49
CA ASP A 31 8.77 4.82 -2.94
C ASP A 31 7.52 4.39 -3.73
N THR A 32 6.45 3.99 -3.05
CA THR A 32 5.23 3.47 -3.65
C THR A 32 4.10 4.51 -3.58
N TYR A 33 3.33 4.64 -4.66
CA TYR A 33 2.16 5.50 -4.73
C TYR A 33 0.89 4.66 -4.63
N VAL A 34 0.17 4.76 -3.52
CA VAL A 34 -1.09 4.02 -3.28
C VAL A 34 -2.13 4.29 -4.38
N CYS A 35 -2.10 5.48 -4.98
CA CYS A 35 -3.02 5.85 -6.05
C CYS A 35 -2.63 5.33 -7.44
N LEU A 36 -1.41 4.82 -7.64
CA LEU A 36 -0.94 4.25 -8.92
C LEU A 36 -0.66 2.75 -8.82
N ASP A 37 0.14 2.35 -7.84
CA ASP A 37 0.53 0.96 -7.59
C ASP A 37 -0.63 0.14 -7.00
N GLY A 38 -1.69 0.85 -6.59
CA GLY A 38 -2.96 0.29 -6.16
C GLY A 38 -3.14 0.43 -4.65
N PRO A 39 -4.39 0.46 -4.17
CA PRO A 39 -4.65 0.46 -2.74
C PRO A 39 -4.39 -0.93 -2.13
N VAL A 40 -4.39 -2.01 -2.92
CA VAL A 40 -4.30 -3.38 -2.43
C VAL A 40 -2.89 -3.93 -2.62
N PHE A 41 -2.24 -4.29 -1.52
CA PHE A 41 -0.88 -4.82 -1.50
C PHE A 41 -0.81 -6.17 -0.79
N ASN A 42 0.21 -6.95 -1.15
CA ASN A 42 0.54 -8.15 -0.40
C ASN A 42 1.13 -7.76 0.97
N TYR A 43 0.64 -8.38 2.04
CA TYR A 43 1.09 -8.07 3.40
C TYR A 43 2.59 -8.33 3.61
N ALA A 44 3.14 -9.34 2.91
CA ALA A 44 4.56 -9.67 3.01
C ALA A 44 5.47 -8.51 2.59
N GLU A 45 5.02 -7.70 1.63
CA GLU A 45 5.73 -6.52 1.12
C GLU A 45 5.29 -5.26 1.85
N SER A 46 3.98 -5.08 2.02
CA SER A 46 3.38 -3.85 2.54
C SER A 46 3.73 -3.57 4.00
N LYS A 47 4.09 -4.59 4.78
CA LYS A 47 4.56 -4.42 6.17
C LYS A 47 5.83 -3.57 6.29
N ASN A 48 6.58 -3.41 5.20
CA ASN A 48 7.79 -2.58 5.14
C ASN A 48 7.53 -1.20 4.50
N LEU A 49 6.28 -0.89 4.10
CA LEU A 49 5.92 0.43 3.63
C LEU A 49 5.81 1.36 4.84
N ILE A 50 6.71 2.34 4.92
CA ILE A 50 6.77 3.34 5.97
C ILE A 50 6.24 4.66 5.42
N ASP A 51 5.54 5.42 6.25
CA ASP A 51 5.05 6.78 5.96
C ASP A 51 6.21 7.79 5.91
#